data_AF-A0A972BJD7-F1
#
_entry.id   AF-A0A972BJD7-F1
#
_cell.length_a   1.000
_cell.length_b   1.000
_cell.length_c   1.000
_cell.angle_alpha   90.00
_cell.angle_beta   90.00
_cell.angle_gamma   90.00
#
_symmetry.space_group_name_H-M   'P 1'
#
loop_
_entity.id
_entity.type
_entity.pdbx_description
1 polymer ?
#
loop_
_entity_poly.entity_id
_entity_poly.type
_entity_poly.pdbx_seq_one_letter_code
_entity_poly.pdbx_strand_id
1 'polypeptide(L)' 'MEGLRLVNIGFGNIVSAGRIISIVSPESAPIKRNIQEARERGNLIDATYGRRTRAVIIMDSGHIILSAVQPE' A
#
# COMPACT_ATOMS: atom_id res chain seq x y z
N MET A 1 -1.85 20.60 16.52
CA MET A 1 -2.06 20.08 15.15
C MET A 1 -0.95 19.06 14.92
N GLU A 2 -1.28 17.78 14.79
CA GLU A 2 -0.27 16.81 14.36
C GLU A 2 0.21 17.21 12.97
N GLY A 3 1.52 17.42 12.82
CA GLY A 3 2.12 17.72 11.53
C GLY A 3 1.94 16.55 10.56
N LEU A 4 2.03 16.84 9.26
CA LEU A 4 1.99 15.82 8.22
C LEU A 4 3.10 14.77 8.46
N ARG A 5 2.73 13.58 8.93
CA ARG A 5 3.66 12.46 9.08
C ARG A 5 3.71 11.67 7.78
N LEU A 6 4.90 11.49 7.25
CA LEU A 6 5.17 10.79 5.99
C LEU A 6 5.86 9.44 6.26
N VAL A 7 5.53 8.43 5.47
CA VAL A 7 6.14 7.08 5.54
C VAL A 7 6.70 6.71 4.18
N ASN A 8 7.96 6.28 4.16
CA ASN A 8 8.61 5.76 2.96
C ASN A 8 8.09 4.36 2.65
N ILE A 9 7.71 4.11 1.39
CA ILE A 9 7.16 2.82 0.95
C ILE A 9 8.03 2.18 -0.16
N GLY A 10 9.27 2.62 -0.31
CA GLY A 10 10.26 2.14 -1.27
C GLY A 10 10.45 3.07 -2.46
N PHE A 11 11.65 3.04 -3.06
CA PHE A 11 11.98 3.73 -4.31
C PHE A 11 11.69 5.24 -4.35
N GLY A 12 11.79 5.92 -3.21
CA GLY A 12 11.47 7.34 -3.11
C GLY A 12 9.97 7.64 -3.07
N ASN A 13 9.10 6.62 -3.03
CA ASN A 13 7.67 6.79 -2.84
C ASN A 13 7.36 7.00 -1.36
N ILE A 14 6.40 7.89 -1.11
CA ILE A 14 6.04 8.35 0.23
C ILE A 14 4.52 8.45 0.32
N VAL A 15 3.96 8.06 1.46
CA VAL A 15 2.52 8.18 1.76
C VAL A 15 2.30 8.96 3.05
N SER A 16 1.12 9.55 3.19
CA SER A 16 0.68 10.18 4.44
C SER A 16 0.31 9.13 5.48
N ALA A 17 1.08 9.05 6.56
CA ALA A 17 0.90 8.05 7.63
C ALA A 17 -0.49 8.13 8.26
N GLY A 18 -1.00 9.36 8.49
CA GLY A 18 -2.32 9.58 9.10
C GLY A 18 -3.50 9.15 8.23
N ARG A 19 -3.25 8.68 7.01
CA ARG A 19 -4.28 8.17 6.09
C ARG A 19 -4.17 6.68 5.84
N ILE A 20 -3.20 6.00 6.46
CA ILE A 20 -3.07 4.55 6.40
C ILE A 20 -4.07 3.94 7.38
N ILE A 21 -4.93 3.05 6.90
CA ILE A 21 -5.82 2.24 7.73
C ILE A 21 -5.08 1.00 8.22
N SER A 22 -4.34 0.33 7.34
CA SER A 22 -3.55 -0.85 7.71
C SER A 22 -2.43 -1.13 6.71
N ILE A 23 -1.43 -1.90 7.17
CA ILE A 23 -0.39 -2.50 6.35
C ILE A 23 -0.43 -4.01 6.59
N VAL A 24 -0.58 -4.79 5.53
CA VAL A 24 -0.77 -6.25 5.62
C VAL A 24 0.12 -7.00 4.64
N SER A 25 0.37 -8.27 4.92
CA SER A 25 1.10 -9.17 4.02
C SER A 25 0.28 -9.50 2.76
N PRO A 26 0.90 -9.53 1.56
CA PRO A 26 0.22 -9.90 0.31
C PRO A 26 -0.07 -11.41 0.17
N GLU A 27 0.28 -12.23 1.16
CA GLU A 27 0.29 -13.69 1.00
C GLU A 27 -1.09 -14.34 1.04
N SER A 28 -2.03 -13.76 1.81
CA SER A 28 -3.35 -14.36 2.01
C SER A 28 -4.27 -14.21 0.78
N ALA A 29 -5.10 -15.23 0.53
CA ALA A 29 -6.06 -15.21 -0.58
C ALA A 29 -7.05 -14.01 -0.55
N PRO A 30 -7.60 -13.58 0.61
CA PRO A 30 -8.43 -12.38 0.69
C PRO A 30 -7.70 -11.09 0.27
N ILE A 31 -6.42 -10.95 0.65
CA ILE A 31 -5.64 -9.77 0.27
C ILE A 31 -5.35 -9.76 -1.23
N LYS A 32 -5.01 -10.92 -1.82
CA LYS A 32 -4.85 -11.04 -3.28
C LYS A 32 -6.13 -10.65 -4.04
N ARG A 33 -7.31 -11.02 -3.54
CA ARG A 33 -8.60 -10.57 -4.09
C ARG A 33 -8.78 -9.06 -3.99
N ASN A 34 -8.49 -8.47 -2.83
CA ASN A 34 -8.55 -7.02 -2.66
C ASN A 34 -7.65 -6.27 -3.66
N ILE A 35 -6.41 -6.75 -3.88
CA ILE A 35 -5.49 -6.17 -4.89
C ILE A 35 -6.10 -6.21 -6.29
N GLN A 36 -6.71 -7.34 -6.66
CA GLN A 36 -7.35 -7.52 -7.96
C GLN A 36 -8.56 -6.59 -8.13
N GLU A 37 -9.45 -6.53 -7.12
CA GLU A 37 -10.58 -5.62 -7.11
C GLU A 37 -10.14 -4.16 -7.22
N ALA A 38 -9.05 -3.79 -6.55
CA ALA A 38 -8.52 -2.44 -6.63
C ALA A 38 -7.95 -2.11 -8.02
N ARG A 39 -7.33 -3.10 -8.67
CA ARG A 39 -6.88 -2.96 -10.06
C ARG A 39 -8.06 -2.71 -11.00
N GLU A 40 -9.13 -3.47 -10.84
CA GLU A 40 -10.34 -3.37 -11.65
C GLU A 40 -11.07 -2.03 -11.45
N ARG A 41 -11.07 -1.51 -10.23
CA ARG A 41 -11.65 -0.19 -9.88
C ARG A 41 -10.74 0.99 -10.25
N GLY A 42 -9.50 0.75 -10.66
CA GLY A 42 -8.53 1.79 -10.99
C GLY A 42 -7.96 2.53 -9.77
N ASN A 43 -8.07 1.97 -8.56
CA ASN A 43 -7.54 2.56 -7.31
C ASN A 43 -6.33 1.78 -6.74
N LEU A 44 -5.75 0.87 -7.52
CA LEU A 44 -4.46 0.25 -7.21
C LEU A 44 -3.30 1.15 -7.63
N ILE A 45 -2.39 1.43 -6.69
CA ILE A 45 -1.11 2.08 -6.94
C ILE A 45 0.00 1.05 -6.76
N ASP A 46 0.74 0.77 -7.83
CA ASP A 46 1.87 -0.14 -7.79
C ASP A 46 3.19 0.64 -7.57
N ALA A 47 3.67 0.67 -6.32
CA ALA A 47 4.94 1.28 -5.94
C ALA A 47 6.09 0.26 -5.83
N THR A 48 5.93 -0.93 -6.43
CA THR A 48 6.93 -2.01 -6.32
C THR A 48 8.08 -1.89 -7.32
N TYR A 49 7.92 -1.09 -8.39
CA TYR A 49 8.89 -0.96 -9.50
C TYR A 49 9.29 -2.34 -10.07
N GLY A 50 8.32 -3.25 -10.18
CA GLY A 50 8.52 -4.61 -10.70
C GLY A 50 9.21 -5.57 -9.73
N ARG A 51 9.51 -5.17 -8.49
CA ARG A 51 10.01 -6.08 -7.45
C ARG A 51 8.86 -6.85 -6.80
N ARG A 52 9.21 -7.91 -6.07
CA ARG A 52 8.26 -8.67 -5.26
C ARG A 52 7.53 -7.76 -4.28
N THR A 53 6.20 -7.73 -4.33
CA THR A 53 5.36 -7.12 -3.29
C THR A 53 5.67 -7.75 -1.94
N ARG A 54 6.07 -6.92 -0.97
CA ARG A 54 6.32 -7.31 0.42
C ARG A 54 5.22 -6.84 1.35
N ALA A 55 4.49 -5.79 0.96
CA ALA A 55 3.38 -5.26 1.73
C ALA A 55 2.29 -4.66 0.86
N VAL A 56 1.09 -4.63 1.45
CA VAL A 56 -0.10 -4.02 0.91
C VAL A 56 -0.55 -2.98 1.91
N ILE A 57 -0.61 -1.72 1.48
CA ILE A 57 -1.01 -0.59 2.31
C ILE A 57 -2.44 -0.22 1.91
N ILE A 58 -3.33 -0.18 2.89
CA ILE A 58 -4.74 0.18 2.70
C ILE A 58 -4.93 1.61 3.19
N MET A 59 -5.35 2.50 2.30
CA MET A 59 -5.59 3.91 2.60
C MET A 59 -7.06 4.17 2.96
N ASP A 60 -7.32 5.22 3.73
CA ASP A 60 -8.67 5.70 4.10
C ASP A 60 -9.54 6.06 2.88
N SER A 61 -8.90 6.43 1.78
CA SER A 61 -9.50 6.74 0.48
C SER A 61 -9.93 5.50 -0.31
N GLY A 62 -9.70 4.30 0.22
CA GLY A 62 -9.95 3.03 -0.45
C GLY A 62 -8.88 2.63 -1.47
N HIS A 63 -7.83 3.44 -1.65
CA HIS A 63 -6.69 3.06 -2.49
C HIS A 63 -5.91 1.91 -1.83
N ILE A 64 -5.43 0.99 -2.67
CA ILE A 64 -4.50 -0.07 -2.29
C ILE A 64 -3.14 0.25 -2.88
N ILE A 65 -2.10 0.25 -2.05
CA ILE A 65 -0.74 0.53 -2.50
C ILE A 65 0.13 -0.71 -2.30
N LEU A 66 0.77 -1.19 -3.37
CA LEU A 66 1.73 -2.29 -3.31
C LEU A 66 3.12 -1.74 -3.03
N SER A 67 3.77 -2.24 -1.98
CA SER A 67 5.14 -1.85 -1.62
C SER A 67 6.07 -3.05 -1.70
N ALA A 68 7.30 -2.81 -2.17
CA ALA A 68 8.39 -3.79 -2.11
C ALA A 68 9.19 -3.73 -0.80
N VAL A 69 8.85 -2.80 0.11
CA VAL A 69 9.48 -2.68 1.43
C VAL A 69 8.65 -3.48 2.43
N GLN A 70 9.35 -4.22 3.29
CA GLN A 70 8.71 -4.95 4.37
C GLN A 70 8.40 -3.97 5.51
N PRO A 71 7.17 -3.92 6.04
CA PRO A 71 6.88 -3.18 7.27
C PRO A 71 7.73 -3.78 8.39
N GLU A 72 8.42 -2.90 9.09
CA GLU A 72 9.15 -3.20 10.33
C GLU A 72 8.16 -3.47 11.49
#